data_AF-A0A8T7DMI2-F1
#
_entry.id   AF-A0A8T7DMI2-F1
#
_cell.length_a   1.000
_cell.length_b   1.000
_cell.length_c   1.000
_cell.angle_alpha   90.00
_cell.angle_beta   90.00
_cell.angle_gamma   90.00
#
_symmetry.space_group_name_H-M   'P 1'
#
loop_
_entity.id
_entity.type
_entity.pdbx_description
1 polymer ?
#
loop_
_entity_poly.entity_id
_entity_poly.type
_entity_poly.pdbx_seq_one_letter_code
_entity_poly.pdbx_strand_id
1 'polypeptide(L)'
;MNTHVVPIASEVSGTISGVFVNNNQPVTAGQELFQIDIERYQFAVDNAKATVDSAQASLERSRQDALRMRKIREEPYLFGV
;
A
#
# COMPACT_ATOMS: atom_id res chain seq x y z
N MET A 1 9.17 -35.55 29.38
CA MET A 1 8.20 -34.54 28.94
C MET A 1 8.98 -33.50 28.16
N ASN A 2 8.78 -33.41 26.84
CA ASN A 2 9.51 -32.50 25.96
C ASN A 2 8.71 -31.19 25.85
N THR A 3 9.10 -30.15 26.57
CA THR A 3 8.44 -28.84 26.50
C THR A 3 9.09 -28.04 25.38
N HIS A 4 8.43 -27.97 24.23
CA HIS A 4 8.85 -27.12 23.12
C HIS A 4 8.36 -25.70 23.38
N VAL A 5 9.28 -24.80 23.75
CA VAL A 5 9.01 -23.37 23.86
C VAL A 5 9.46 -22.71 22.57
N VAL A 6 8.51 -22.21 21.78
CA VAL A 6 8.80 -21.42 20.58
C VAL A 6 8.57 -19.95 20.91
N PRO A 7 9.60 -19.09 20.88
CA PRO A 7 9.41 -17.66 21.01
C PRO A 7 8.67 -17.13 19.77
N ILE A 8 7.47 -16.60 19.96
CA ILE A 8 6.72 -15.91 18.90
C ILE A 8 7.18 -14.45 18.89
N ALA A 9 7.85 -14.03 17.82
CA ALA A 9 8.16 -12.63 17.53
C ALA A 9 7.32 -12.19 16.34
N SER A 10 6.84 -10.94 16.35
CA SER A 10 6.14 -10.38 15.19
C SER A 10 7.10 -10.20 14.02
N GLU A 11 6.68 -10.60 12.82
CA GLU A 11 7.46 -10.39 11.58
C GLU A 11 7.54 -8.89 11.21
N VAL A 12 6.65 -8.08 11.79
CA VAL A 12 6.54 -6.64 11.58
C VAL A 12 6.69 -5.92 12.93
N SER A 13 7.55 -4.91 12.99
CA SER A 13 7.72 -4.06 14.18
C SER A 13 6.49 -3.17 14.38
N GLY A 14 5.68 -3.41 15.41
CA GLY A 14 4.49 -2.60 15.68
C GLY A 14 4.01 -2.70 17.12
N THR A 15 3.15 -1.78 17.54
CA THR A 15 2.52 -1.84 18.86
C THR A 15 1.49 -2.97 18.86
N ILE A 16 1.50 -3.82 19.89
CA ILE A 16 0.45 -4.83 20.06
C ILE A 16 -0.86 -4.11 20.40
N SER A 17 -1.89 -4.28 19.57
CA SER A 17 -3.24 -3.73 19.79
C SER A 17 -4.11 -4.66 20.65
N GLY A 18 -3.78 -5.95 20.72
CA GLY A 18 -4.53 -6.92 21.52
C GLY A 18 -3.72 -8.17 21.86
N VAL A 19 -3.94 -8.70 23.07
CA VAL A 19 -3.43 -9.99 23.54
C VAL A 19 -4.63 -10.88 23.83
N PHE A 20 -4.75 -12.04 23.17
CA PHE A 20 -5.92 -12.91 23.26
C PHE A 20 -5.66 -14.23 23.97
N VAL A 21 -4.49 -14.38 24.60
CA VAL A 21 -4.10 -15.59 25.32
C VAL A 21 -3.56 -15.30 26.70
N ASN A 22 -3.86 -16.21 27.62
CA ASN A 22 -3.35 -16.17 28.99
C ASN A 22 -2.04 -16.95 29.11
N ASN A 23 -1.28 -16.67 30.17
CA ASN A 23 -0.05 -17.39 30.45
C ASN A 23 -0.32 -18.89 30.61
N ASN A 24 0.50 -19.72 29.95
CA ASN A 24 0.43 -21.18 30.01
C ASN A 24 -0.87 -21.79 29.48
N GLN A 25 -1.64 -21.01 28.69
CA GLN A 25 -2.84 -21.49 28.03
C GLN A 25 -2.47 -22.41 26.85
N PRO A 26 -3.08 -23.60 26.72
CA PRO A 26 -2.92 -24.44 25.53
C PRO A 26 -3.55 -23.73 24.32
N VAL A 27 -2.81 -23.68 23.21
CA VAL A 27 -3.22 -23.03 21.96
C VAL A 27 -3.17 -24.03 20.81
N THR A 28 -3.96 -23.77 19.77
CA THR A 28 -4.00 -24.58 18.55
C THR A 28 -3.38 -23.85 17.37
N ALA A 29 -2.95 -24.60 16.35
CA ALA A 29 -2.38 -24.00 15.14
C ALA A 29 -3.43 -23.12 14.44
N GLY A 30 -3.05 -21.89 14.08
CA GLY A 30 -3.94 -20.91 13.46
C GLY A 30 -4.77 -20.08 14.46
N GLN A 31 -4.66 -20.34 15.76
CA GLN A 31 -5.29 -19.51 16.78
C GLN A 31 -4.62 -18.14 16.84
N GLU A 32 -5.41 -17.07 16.78
CA GLU A 32 -4.93 -15.70 16.98
C GLU A 32 -4.44 -15.54 18.43
N LEU A 33 -3.19 -15.10 18.58
CA LEU A 33 -2.55 -14.91 19.89
C LEU A 33 -2.40 -13.43 20.23
N PHE A 34 -2.01 -12.65 19.22
CA PHE A 34 -1.71 -11.23 19.32
C PHE A 34 -2.19 -10.53 18.05
N GLN A 35 -2.69 -9.31 18.20
CA GLN A 35 -2.94 -8.41 17.10
C GLN A 35 -1.94 -7.25 17.16
N ILE A 36 -1.40 -6.89 16.00
CA ILE A 36 -0.54 -5.72 15.85
C ILE A 36 -1.40 -4.58 15.34
N ASP A 37 -1.17 -3.37 15.84
CA ASP A 37 -1.76 -2.15 15.31
C ASP A 37 -1.26 -1.92 13.87
N ILE A 38 -2.10 -2.27 12.90
CA ILE A 38 -1.85 -2.14 11.47
C ILE A 38 -2.24 -0.76 10.93
N GLU A 39 -2.81 0.16 11.72
CA GLU A 39 -3.32 1.42 11.18
C GLU A 39 -2.21 2.22 10.48
N ARG A 40 -1.02 2.30 11.08
CA ARG A 40 0.15 2.95 10.44
C ARG A 40 0.55 2.31 9.12
N TYR A 41 0.43 0.99 9.02
CA TYR A 41 0.76 0.27 7.80
C TYR A 41 -0.29 0.50 6.72
N GLN A 42 -1.56 0.57 7.10
CA GLN A 42 -2.65 0.89 6.19
C GLN A 42 -2.46 2.29 5.60
N PHE A 43 -2.14 3.29 6.43
CA PHE A 43 -1.82 4.64 5.95
C PHE A 43 -0.62 4.67 5.00
N ALA A 44 0.44 3.89 5.27
CA ALA A 44 1.60 3.82 4.40
C ALA A 44 1.26 3.22 3.02
N VAL A 45 0.47 2.14 3.00
CA VAL A 45 -0.01 1.51 1.77
C VAL A 45 -0.89 2.47 0.97
N ASP A 46 -1.80 3.18 1.64
CA ASP A 46 -2.73 4.09 0.97
C ASP A 46 -2.00 5.33 0.41
N ASN A 47 -0.98 5.85 1.11
CA ASN A 47 -0.10 6.90 0.58
C ASN A 47 0.69 6.42 -0.65
N ALA A 48 1.20 5.19 -0.63
CA ALA A 48 1.91 4.63 -1.77
C ALA A 48 0.99 4.49 -3.00
N LYS A 49 -0.25 4.00 -2.79
CA LYS A 49 -1.27 3.93 -3.86
C LYS A 49 -1.60 5.31 -4.44
N ALA A 50 -1.86 6.30 -3.57
CA ALA A 50 -2.13 7.67 -4.02
C ALA A 50 -0.98 8.28 -4.84
N THR A 51 0.26 7.96 -4.46
CA THR A 51 1.45 8.40 -5.20
C THR A 51 1.51 7.80 -6.60
N VAL A 52 1.23 6.50 -6.72
CA VAL A 52 1.17 5.81 -8.02
C VAL A 52 0.06 6.39 -8.89
N ASP A 53 -1.14 6.58 -8.35
CA ASP A 53 -2.29 7.12 -9.08
C ASP A 53 -2.00 8.55 -9.60
N SER A 54 -1.38 9.39 -8.76
CA SER A 54 -0.95 10.74 -9.15
C SER A 54 0.08 10.73 -10.29
N ALA A 55 1.05 9.82 -10.22
CA ALA A 55 2.06 9.66 -11.27
C ALA A 55 1.42 9.18 -12.58
N GLN A 56 0.48 8.24 -12.52
CA GLN A 56 -0.27 7.76 -13.69
C GLN A 56 -1.11 8.87 -14.32
N ALA A 57 -1.84 9.65 -13.52
CA ALA A 57 -2.63 10.78 -14.00
C ALA A 57 -1.76 11.87 -14.64
N SER A 58 -0.54 12.07 -14.13
CA SER A 58 0.42 13.01 -14.70
C SER A 58 0.97 12.50 -16.04
N LEU A 59 1.30 11.21 -16.12
CA LEU A 59 1.74 10.58 -17.37
C LEU A 59 0.67 10.66 -18.47
N GLU A 60 -0.58 10.39 -18.12
CA GLU A 60 -1.70 10.47 -19.09
C GLU A 60 -1.89 11.90 -19.59
N ARG A 61 -1.84 12.90 -18.69
CA ARG A 61 -1.87 14.32 -19.09
C ARG A 61 -0.73 14.66 -20.05
N SER A 62 0.51 14.30 -19.71
CA SER A 62 1.67 14.56 -20.57
C SER A 62 1.54 13.89 -21.94
N ARG A 63 0.98 12.68 -22.03
CA ARG A 63 0.69 12.02 -23.32
C ARG A 63 -0.35 12.78 -24.12
N GLN A 64 -1.45 13.21 -23.49
CA GLN A 64 -2.48 13.97 -24.18
C GLN A 64 -1.94 15.32 -24.69
N ASP A 65 -1.15 16.03 -23.88
CA ASP A 65 -0.52 17.28 -24.31
C ASP A 65 0.44 17.06 -25.48
N ALA A 66 1.28 16.01 -25.43
CA ALA A 66 2.16 15.68 -26.55
C ALA A 66 1.38 15.37 -27.85
N LEU A 67 0.25 14.67 -27.75
CA LEU A 67 -0.63 14.40 -28.90
C LEU A 67 -1.29 15.69 -29.42
N ARG A 68 -1.78 16.57 -28.53
CA ARG A 68 -2.34 17.88 -28.91
C ARG A 68 -1.31 18.74 -29.61
N MET A 69 -0.10 18.84 -29.06
CA MET A 69 1.00 19.62 -29.63
C MET A 69 1.42 19.09 -31.01
N ARG A 70 1.39 17.77 -31.22
CA ARG A 70 1.62 17.20 -32.55
C ARG A 70 0.53 17.61 -33.55
N LYS A 71 -0.74 17.57 -33.15
CA LYS A 71 -1.88 17.94 -34.02
C LYS A 71 -1.84 19.43 -34.43
N ILE A 72 -1.56 20.34 -33.49
CA ILE A 72 -1.48 21.78 -33.79
C ILE A 72 -0.34 22.09 -34.77
N ARG A 73 0.79 21.39 -34.65
CA ARG A 73 1.92 21.55 -35.57
C ARG A 73 1.62 21.06 -36.99
N GLU A 74 0.71 20.10 -37.13
CA GLU A 74 0.28 19.53 -38.42
C GLU A 74 -0.83 20.36 -39.10
N GLU A 75 -1.51 21.27 -38.39
CA GLU A 75 -2.49 22.22 -38.93
C GLU A 75 -2.08 23.71 -38.74
N PRO A 76 -1.03 24.23 -39.40
CA PRO A 76 -0.64 25.64 -39.25
C PRO A 76 -1.47 26.64 -40.09
N TYR A 77 -2.45 26.21 -40.89
CA TYR A 77 -3.12 27.10 -41.86
C TYR A 77 -4.62 26.84 -41.98
N LEU A 78 -5.44 27.53 -41.20
CA LEU A 78 -6.85 27.80 -41.55
C LEU A 78 -7.40 29.11 -40.96
N PHE A 79 -6.56 29.97 -40.37
CA PHE A 79 -6.95 31.34 -39.99
C PHE A 79 -6.21 32.34 -40.87
N GLY A 80 -6.67 32.47 -42.10
CA GLY A 80 -6.05 33.34 -43.10
C GLY A 80 -6.84 33.37 -44.39
N VAL A 81 -8.08 33.85 -44.32
CA VAL A 81 -8.80 34.60 -45.37
C VAL A 81 -9.88 35.45 -44.73
#